data_AF-A0A1G4J6Z7-F1
#
_entry.id   AF-A0A1G4J6Z7-F1
#
_cell.length_a   1.000
_cell.length_b   1.000
_cell.length_c   1.000
_cell.angle_alpha   90.00
_cell.angle_beta   90.00
_cell.angle_gamma   90.00
#
_symmetry.space_group_name_H-M   'P 1'
#
loop_
_entity.id
_entity.type
_entity.pdbx_description
1 polymer ?
#
loop_
_entity_poly.entity_id
_entity_poly.type
_entity_poly.pdbx_seq_one_letter_code
_entity_poly.pdbx_strand_id
1 'polypeptide(L)'
;MKRFVRLTTYTRGFHATRRRLNINTRTDPFDLKNGSKTGTKGTPSEDFIDKLPEQLISEGNGFDSTTAENQIDTLRCYEKLLRSGFTPKQSSMAIELLLSTLNEEFFDGYNDKFLRKTELDTQSHLFNAAETELRYAIQISRETALNEENLKVLQLNRGLHLLHDELNEQFINLLKKDSQVDFNDRKIENTLLHRNINLKLKDCNNKIGTRIIGDTRSDIENLRWHTTRSGVFAVLGLVFFIMSGFNISKRISSENEKPVEVVLHTIEPEEDHGAEDEMSE
;
A
#
# COMPACT_ATOMS: atom_id res chain seq x y z
N MET A 1 -43.39 -32.89 29.32
CA MET A 1 -43.54 -31.43 29.53
C MET A 1 -42.34 -30.75 28.86
N LYS A 2 -42.46 -30.37 27.57
CA LYS A 2 -42.22 -29.02 27.01
C LYS A 2 -41.05 -28.28 27.70
N ARG A 3 -39.94 -27.95 27.03
CA ARG A 3 -39.86 -27.01 25.89
C ARG A 3 -38.62 -27.25 25.02
N PHE A 4 -38.88 -27.45 23.73
CA PHE A 4 -37.98 -27.14 22.64
C PHE A 4 -37.70 -25.63 22.61
N VAL A 5 -36.44 -25.22 22.59
CA VAL A 5 -36.06 -23.87 22.17
C VAL A 5 -35.27 -24.01 20.89
N ARG A 6 -35.93 -23.67 19.78
CA ARG A 6 -35.33 -23.49 18.46
C ARG A 6 -34.37 -22.29 18.55
N LEU A 7 -33.08 -22.51 18.34
CA LEU A 7 -32.20 -21.42 17.93
C LEU A 7 -32.20 -21.37 16.40
N THR A 8 -32.89 -20.36 15.93
CA THR A 8 -32.93 -19.88 14.55
C THR A 8 -31.53 -19.51 14.08
N THR A 9 -31.16 -20.08 12.94
CA THR A 9 -30.09 -19.67 12.04
C THR A 9 -30.13 -18.16 11.79
N TYR A 10 -29.01 -17.48 12.04
CA TYR A 10 -28.75 -16.15 11.48
C TYR A 10 -27.52 -16.22 10.58
N THR A 11 -27.78 -16.61 9.33
CA THR A 11 -26.82 -16.50 8.22
C THR A 11 -26.71 -15.02 7.87
N ARG A 12 -25.69 -14.34 8.39
CA ARG A 12 -25.39 -12.97 8.00
C ARG A 12 -24.70 -13.03 6.63
N GLY A 13 -25.50 -12.89 5.58
CA GLY A 13 -25.02 -12.83 4.20
C GLY A 13 -24.04 -11.67 4.03
N PHE A 14 -22.80 -11.99 3.71
CA PHE A 14 -21.85 -11.03 3.16
C PHE A 14 -22.38 -10.60 1.78
N HIS A 15 -23.06 -9.46 1.73
CA HIS A 15 -23.25 -8.74 0.48
C HIS A 15 -21.89 -8.15 0.09
N ALA A 16 -21.14 -8.90 -0.73
CA ALA A 16 -20.04 -8.37 -1.50
C ALA A 16 -20.63 -7.41 -2.54
N THR A 17 -20.61 -6.11 -2.23
CA THR A 17 -20.90 -5.05 -3.19
C THR A 17 -19.79 -5.05 -4.23
N ARG A 18 -19.95 -5.86 -5.28
CA ARG A 18 -19.10 -5.83 -6.47
C ARG A 18 -19.42 -4.56 -7.25
N ARG A 19 -18.88 -3.41 -6.80
CA ARG A 19 -18.82 -2.20 -7.63
C ARG A 19 -17.94 -2.52 -8.82
N ARG A 20 -18.56 -2.86 -9.96
CA ARG A 20 -17.91 -2.76 -11.25
C ARG A 20 -17.60 -1.29 -11.49
N LEU A 21 -16.35 -0.90 -11.31
CA LEU A 21 -15.83 0.33 -11.88
C LEU A 21 -15.83 0.12 -13.40
N ASN A 22 -16.89 0.58 -14.05
CA ASN A 22 -16.91 0.78 -15.48
C ASN A 22 -16.03 2.00 -15.78
N ILE A 23 -14.75 1.77 -16.02
CA ILE A 23 -13.84 2.81 -16.48
C ILE A 23 -14.06 2.91 -17.99
N ASN A 24 -15.08 3.66 -18.38
CA ASN A 24 -15.21 4.14 -19.75
C ASN A 24 -14.18 5.25 -19.96
N THR A 25 -12.93 4.88 -20.24
CA THR A 25 -11.96 5.83 -20.80
C THR A 25 -12.30 6.03 -22.27
N ARG A 26 -13.27 6.92 -22.51
CA ARG A 26 -13.43 7.60 -23.78
C ARG A 26 -12.24 8.57 -23.91
N THR A 27 -11.14 8.07 -24.46
CA THR A 27 -10.06 8.91 -25.01
C THR A 27 -10.47 9.25 -26.42
N ASP A 28 -11.11 10.41 -26.60
CA ASP A 28 -11.33 10.99 -27.92
C ASP A 28 -9.94 11.27 -28.54
N PRO A 29 -9.60 10.72 -29.73
CA PRO A 29 -8.37 11.07 -30.42
C PRO A 29 -8.44 12.52 -30.88
N PHE A 30 -7.38 13.28 -30.59
CA PHE A 30 -7.16 14.62 -31.11
C PHE A 30 -7.18 14.59 -32.65
N ASP A 31 -8.20 15.23 -33.22
CA ASP A 31 -8.50 15.24 -34.65
C ASP A 31 -7.70 16.38 -35.32
N LEU A 32 -6.53 16.04 -35.88
CA LEU A 32 -5.78 16.96 -36.76
C LEU A 32 -6.27 16.76 -38.20
N LYS A 33 -7.35 17.45 -38.56
CA LYS A 33 -7.90 17.48 -39.91
C LYS A 33 -7.47 18.75 -40.64
N ASN A 34 -6.49 18.59 -41.52
CA ASN A 34 -6.20 19.40 -42.72
C ASN A 34 -5.27 18.53 -43.57
N GLY A 35 -5.52 18.11 -44.80
CA GLY A 35 -6.63 18.27 -45.73
C GLY A 35 -6.12 17.77 -47.08
N SER A 36 -6.62 16.64 -47.57
CA SER A 36 -6.74 16.36 -49.00
C SER A 36 -7.69 15.18 -49.19
N LYS A 37 -8.64 15.36 -50.11
CA LYS A 37 -9.69 14.40 -50.44
C LYS A 37 -9.16 13.42 -51.48
N THR A 38 -9.49 12.15 -51.29
CA THR A 38 -10.06 11.16 -52.24
C THR A 38 -9.41 9.77 -52.07
N GLY A 39 -10.25 8.74 -51.94
CA GLY A 39 -9.89 7.34 -52.22
C GLY A 39 -9.61 6.42 -51.02
N THR A 40 -10.62 5.61 -50.68
CA THR A 40 -10.51 4.20 -50.21
C THR A 40 -9.75 3.89 -48.90
N LYS A 41 -10.52 3.59 -47.85
CA LYS A 41 -10.04 2.83 -46.68
C LYS A 41 -9.95 1.34 -47.04
N GLY A 42 -8.76 0.88 -47.36
CA GLY A 42 -8.32 -0.52 -47.35
C GLY A 42 -6.90 -0.52 -46.81
N THR A 43 -6.49 -1.58 -46.12
CA THR A 43 -5.10 -1.82 -45.68
C THR A 43 -4.16 -1.65 -46.88
N PRO A 44 -3.38 -0.55 -47.00
CA PRO A 44 -2.75 -0.19 -48.27
C PRO A 44 -1.69 -1.18 -48.75
N SER A 45 -1.10 -1.96 -47.83
CA SER A 45 -0.01 -2.89 -48.10
C SER A 45 -0.46 -4.31 -48.48
N GLU A 46 -1.69 -4.73 -48.14
CA GLU A 46 -2.17 -6.06 -48.53
C GLU A 46 -2.65 -6.06 -49.98
N ASP A 47 -3.44 -5.05 -50.36
CA ASP A 47 -4.00 -4.92 -51.71
C ASP A 47 -2.91 -4.69 -52.79
N PHE A 48 -1.78 -4.08 -52.43
CA PHE A 48 -0.69 -3.83 -53.37
C PHE A 48 0.15 -5.09 -53.62
N ILE A 49 0.48 -5.86 -52.57
CA ILE A 49 1.25 -7.11 -52.69
C ILE A 49 0.48 -8.15 -53.52
N ASP A 50 -0.84 -8.22 -53.36
CA ASP A 50 -1.69 -9.14 -54.13
C ASP A 50 -1.85 -8.72 -55.61
N LYS A 51 -1.77 -7.42 -55.92
CA LYS A 51 -1.86 -6.88 -57.30
C LYS A 51 -0.53 -6.74 -58.01
N LEU A 52 0.57 -6.79 -57.26
CA LEU A 52 1.94 -6.76 -57.76
C LEU A 52 2.22 -7.78 -58.89
N PRO A 53 1.83 -9.06 -58.77
CA PRO A 53 2.04 -10.02 -59.85
C PRO A 53 1.26 -9.65 -61.11
N GLU A 54 0.04 -9.12 -60.99
CA GLU A 54 -0.77 -8.69 -62.15
C GLU A 54 -0.19 -7.44 -62.81
N GLN A 55 0.32 -6.46 -62.03
CA GLN A 55 0.99 -5.29 -62.58
C GLN A 55 2.30 -5.65 -63.29
N LEU A 56 3.12 -6.51 -62.70
CA LEU A 56 4.35 -7.02 -63.31
C LEU A 56 4.08 -7.72 -64.66
N ILE A 57 3.00 -8.49 -64.75
CA ILE A 57 2.62 -9.20 -65.98
C ILE A 57 2.01 -8.24 -67.02
N SER A 58 1.23 -7.24 -66.60
CA SER A 58 0.56 -6.32 -67.54
C SER A 58 1.49 -5.24 -68.09
N GLU A 59 2.43 -4.71 -67.30
CA GLU A 59 3.39 -3.70 -67.75
C GLU A 59 4.62 -4.29 -68.48
N GLY A 60 4.86 -5.61 -68.34
CA GLY A 60 5.95 -6.29 -69.05
C GLY A 60 5.79 -6.35 -70.58
N ASN A 61 4.56 -6.20 -71.11
CA ASN A 61 4.27 -6.36 -72.54
C ASN A 61 4.23 -5.05 -73.35
N GLY A 62 4.83 -3.96 -72.86
CA GLY A 62 4.39 -2.60 -73.19
C GLY A 62 5.09 -1.81 -74.30
N PHE A 63 5.98 -2.37 -75.12
CA PHE A 63 6.62 -1.58 -76.20
C PHE A 63 6.43 -2.21 -77.58
N ASP A 64 5.75 -1.48 -78.47
CA ASP A 64 5.63 -1.84 -79.86
C ASP A 64 6.99 -1.70 -80.58
N SER A 65 7.33 -2.71 -81.38
CA SER A 65 8.53 -2.69 -82.24
C SER A 65 8.49 -1.47 -83.15
N THR A 66 9.56 -0.68 -83.18
CA THR A 66 9.57 0.53 -83.99
C THR A 66 10.03 0.24 -85.41
N THR A 67 9.14 0.37 -86.40
CA THR A 67 9.48 0.17 -87.82
C THR A 67 10.07 1.43 -88.45
N ALA A 68 10.92 1.25 -89.46
CA ALA A 68 11.46 2.35 -90.27
C ALA A 68 10.37 3.30 -90.81
N GLU A 69 9.19 2.75 -91.13
CA GLU A 69 8.02 3.50 -91.62
C GLU A 69 7.48 4.52 -90.60
N ASN A 70 7.61 4.25 -89.30
CA ASN A 70 7.12 5.14 -88.24
C ASN A 70 8.14 6.24 -87.88
N GLN A 71 9.44 5.99 -88.12
CA GLN A 71 10.50 6.96 -87.81
C GLN A 71 10.94 7.81 -89.01
N ILE A 72 10.69 7.37 -90.24
CA ILE A 72 11.10 8.08 -91.46
C ILE A 72 9.93 8.83 -92.08
N ASP A 73 10.13 10.11 -92.35
CA ASP A 73 9.24 10.92 -93.16
C ASP A 73 9.40 10.57 -94.66
N THR A 74 8.65 9.56 -95.08
CA THR A 74 8.65 9.04 -96.46
C THR A 74 8.20 10.09 -97.47
N LEU A 75 7.29 10.99 -97.08
CA LEU A 75 6.78 12.07 -97.92
C LEU A 75 7.87 13.10 -98.23
N ARG A 76 8.63 13.52 -97.22
CA ARG A 76 9.74 14.46 -97.40
C ARG A 76 10.88 13.85 -98.22
N CYS A 77 11.14 12.56 -98.08
CA CYS A 77 12.10 11.84 -98.93
C CYS A 77 11.62 11.79 -100.39
N TYR A 78 10.34 11.52 -100.61
CA TYR A 78 9.72 11.49 -101.92
C TYR A 78 9.80 12.84 -102.64
N GLU A 79 9.48 13.94 -101.96
CA GLU A 79 9.58 15.28 -102.52
C GLU A 79 11.03 15.66 -102.90
N LYS A 80 12.02 15.26 -102.09
CA LYS A 80 13.44 15.51 -102.40
C LYS A 80 13.90 14.74 -103.65
N LEU A 81 13.44 13.49 -103.81
CA LEU A 81 13.74 12.66 -104.99
C LEU A 81 13.09 13.22 -106.26
N LEU A 82 11.88 13.75 -106.16
CA LEU A 82 11.24 14.43 -107.30
C LEU A 82 11.99 15.70 -107.70
N ARG A 83 12.45 16.50 -106.73
CA ARG A 83 13.24 17.71 -107.00
C ARG A 83 14.60 17.43 -107.63
N SER A 84 15.18 16.26 -107.40
CA SER A 84 16.45 15.85 -108.03
C SER A 84 16.28 15.22 -109.42
N GLY A 85 15.06 15.20 -109.97
CA GLY A 85 14.79 14.78 -111.35
C GLY A 85 14.44 13.30 -111.52
N PHE A 86 14.19 12.56 -110.43
CA PHE A 86 13.69 11.19 -110.52
C PHE A 86 12.22 11.15 -110.91
N THR A 87 11.84 10.12 -111.66
CA THR A 87 10.42 9.88 -111.97
C THR A 87 9.67 9.40 -110.72
N PRO A 88 8.37 9.70 -110.58
CA PRO A 88 7.58 9.35 -109.39
C PRO A 88 7.59 7.85 -109.07
N LYS A 89 7.62 6.99 -110.10
CA LYS A 89 7.75 5.53 -109.92
C LYS A 89 9.12 5.14 -109.36
N GLN A 90 10.19 5.74 -109.83
CA GLN A 90 11.55 5.47 -109.34
C GLN A 90 11.73 5.97 -107.91
N SER A 91 11.17 7.14 -107.58
CA SER A 91 11.22 7.69 -106.22
C SER A 91 10.47 6.82 -105.21
N SER A 92 9.28 6.33 -105.56
CA SER A 92 8.53 5.39 -104.70
C SER A 92 9.32 4.10 -104.47
N MET A 93 9.89 3.52 -105.52
CA MET A 93 10.64 2.26 -105.40
C MET A 93 11.95 2.43 -104.63
N ALA A 94 12.64 3.57 -104.78
CA ALA A 94 13.84 3.86 -104.00
C ALA A 94 13.54 4.01 -102.50
N ILE A 95 12.38 4.58 -102.15
CA ILE A 95 11.94 4.72 -100.75
C ILE A 95 11.54 3.37 -100.17
N GLU A 96 10.81 2.56 -100.92
CA GLU A 96 10.42 1.20 -100.49
C GLU A 96 11.65 0.32 -100.25
N LEU A 97 12.63 0.36 -101.15
CA LEU A 97 13.92 -0.34 -100.97
C LEU A 97 14.68 0.20 -99.76
N LEU A 98 14.74 1.52 -99.58
CA LEU A 98 15.40 2.13 -98.42
C LEU A 98 14.76 1.69 -97.10
N LEU A 99 13.42 1.70 -97.04
CA LEU A 99 12.66 1.25 -95.88
C LEU A 99 12.93 -0.22 -95.59
N SER A 100 12.91 -1.08 -96.61
CA SER A 100 13.18 -2.52 -96.47
C SER A 100 14.59 -2.77 -95.93
N THR A 101 15.62 -2.17 -96.54
CA THR A 101 17.01 -2.33 -96.09
C THR A 101 17.22 -1.81 -94.68
N LEU A 102 16.63 -0.67 -94.34
CA LEU A 102 16.80 -0.10 -93.01
C LEU A 102 16.08 -0.93 -91.95
N ASN A 103 14.93 -1.52 -92.29
CA ASN A 103 14.20 -2.38 -91.38
C ASN A 103 15.01 -3.65 -91.05
N GLU A 104 15.55 -4.31 -92.08
CA GLU A 104 16.33 -5.55 -91.96
C GLU A 104 17.69 -5.34 -91.30
N GLU A 105 18.46 -4.32 -91.70
CA GLU A 105 19.83 -4.13 -91.20
C GLU A 105 19.90 -3.42 -89.85
N PHE A 106 18.97 -2.50 -89.56
CA PHE A 106 19.07 -1.63 -88.39
C PHE A 106 17.94 -1.83 -87.39
N PHE A 107 16.67 -1.76 -87.83
CA PHE A 107 15.55 -1.78 -86.88
C PHE A 107 15.34 -3.13 -86.23
N ASP A 108 15.57 -4.26 -86.92
CA ASP A 108 15.42 -5.59 -86.31
C ASP A 108 16.38 -5.76 -85.11
N GLY A 109 17.66 -5.42 -85.28
CA GLY A 109 18.65 -5.49 -84.19
C GLY A 109 18.48 -4.41 -83.13
N TYR A 110 18.09 -3.20 -83.53
CA TYR A 110 17.84 -2.09 -82.62
C TYR A 110 16.63 -2.37 -81.73
N ASN A 111 15.49 -2.77 -82.31
CA ASN A 111 14.27 -3.07 -81.59
C ASN A 111 14.50 -4.21 -80.62
N ASP A 112 15.13 -5.30 -81.06
CA ASP A 112 15.40 -6.42 -80.17
C ASP A 112 16.25 -6.02 -78.95
N LYS A 113 17.32 -5.25 -79.16
CA LYS A 113 18.18 -4.82 -78.06
C LYS A 113 17.56 -3.72 -77.19
N PHE A 114 16.83 -2.80 -77.80
CA PHE A 114 16.16 -1.69 -77.12
C PHE A 114 14.95 -2.15 -76.32
N LEU A 115 14.07 -2.98 -76.91
CA LEU A 115 12.91 -3.54 -76.22
C LEU A 115 13.37 -4.38 -75.03
N ARG A 116 14.34 -5.30 -75.21
CA ARG A 116 14.88 -6.09 -74.09
C ARG A 116 15.46 -5.20 -72.98
N LYS A 117 16.19 -4.15 -73.33
CA LYS A 117 16.79 -3.25 -72.34
C LYS A 117 15.72 -2.47 -71.58
N THR A 118 14.77 -1.89 -72.30
CA THR A 118 13.68 -1.10 -71.70
C THR A 118 12.77 -1.99 -70.86
N GLU A 119 12.47 -3.19 -71.32
CA GLU A 119 11.71 -4.19 -70.54
C GLU A 119 12.45 -4.56 -69.26
N LEU A 120 13.75 -4.85 -69.33
CA LEU A 120 14.58 -5.15 -68.16
C LEU A 120 14.63 -3.96 -67.18
N ASP A 121 14.79 -2.74 -67.69
CA ASP A 121 14.84 -1.52 -66.87
C ASP A 121 13.47 -1.30 -66.18
N THR A 122 12.35 -1.48 -66.89
CA THR A 122 10.98 -1.40 -66.32
C THR A 122 10.74 -2.48 -65.26
N GLN A 123 11.08 -3.73 -65.55
CA GLN A 123 10.95 -4.83 -64.58
C GLN A 123 11.81 -4.59 -63.33
N SER A 124 13.02 -4.07 -63.50
CA SER A 124 13.90 -3.68 -62.39
C SER A 124 13.29 -2.56 -61.55
N HIS A 125 12.67 -1.55 -62.18
CA HIS A 125 11.98 -0.49 -61.45
C HIS A 125 10.80 -1.02 -60.63
N LEU A 126 9.98 -1.91 -61.21
CA LEU A 126 8.86 -2.53 -60.49
C LEU A 126 9.33 -3.44 -59.37
N PHE A 127 10.41 -4.21 -59.59
CA PHE A 127 11.01 -5.03 -58.55
C PHE A 127 11.54 -4.18 -57.39
N ASN A 128 12.25 -3.09 -57.68
CA ASN A 128 12.74 -2.18 -56.65
C ASN A 128 11.58 -1.54 -55.88
N ALA A 129 10.50 -1.15 -56.56
CA ALA A 129 9.30 -0.61 -55.90
C ALA A 129 8.70 -1.65 -54.94
N ALA A 130 8.49 -2.88 -55.42
CA ALA A 130 8.02 -4.01 -54.62
C ALA A 130 8.91 -4.30 -53.41
N GLU A 131 10.23 -4.27 -53.60
CA GLU A 131 11.19 -4.50 -52.53
C GLU A 131 11.09 -3.41 -51.46
N THR A 132 11.01 -2.13 -51.85
CA THR A 132 10.88 -1.03 -50.91
C THR A 132 9.58 -1.11 -50.12
N GLU A 133 8.50 -1.50 -50.77
CA GLU A 133 7.21 -1.69 -50.11
C GLU A 133 7.22 -2.87 -49.16
N LEU A 134 7.79 -4.01 -49.57
CA LEU A 134 7.92 -5.18 -48.69
C LEU A 134 8.77 -4.85 -47.45
N ARG A 135 9.89 -4.13 -47.64
CA ARG A 135 10.73 -3.65 -46.53
C ARG A 135 9.93 -2.74 -45.59
N TYR A 136 9.14 -1.84 -46.14
CA TYR A 136 8.28 -0.94 -45.37
C TYR A 136 7.21 -1.71 -44.59
N ALA A 137 6.53 -2.68 -45.22
CA ALA A 137 5.53 -3.52 -44.59
C ALA A 137 6.13 -4.33 -43.42
N ILE A 138 7.32 -4.92 -43.61
CA ILE A 138 8.04 -5.62 -42.54
C ILE A 138 8.40 -4.67 -41.39
N GLN A 139 8.88 -3.46 -41.70
CA GLN A 139 9.22 -2.48 -40.68
C GLN A 139 8.00 -2.07 -39.86
N ILE A 140 6.86 -1.76 -40.50
CA ILE A 140 5.62 -1.44 -39.79
C ILE A 140 5.15 -2.62 -38.96
N SER A 141 5.17 -3.84 -39.50
CA SER A 141 4.78 -5.05 -38.77
C SER A 141 5.63 -5.23 -37.50
N ARG A 142 6.93 -5.01 -37.61
CA ARG A 142 7.84 -5.08 -36.47
C ARG A 142 7.57 -3.97 -35.45
N GLU A 143 7.40 -2.73 -35.89
CA GLU A 143 7.14 -1.59 -35.01
C GLU A 143 5.81 -1.75 -34.28
N THR A 144 4.77 -2.21 -34.96
CA THR A 144 3.45 -2.49 -34.36
C THR A 144 3.53 -3.60 -33.32
N ALA A 145 4.20 -4.72 -33.61
CA ALA A 145 4.43 -5.80 -32.65
C ALA A 145 5.23 -5.32 -31.43
N LEU A 146 6.31 -4.54 -31.64
CA LEU A 146 7.09 -3.99 -30.54
C LEU A 146 6.29 -3.01 -29.67
N ASN A 147 5.46 -2.17 -30.29
CA ASN A 147 4.60 -1.23 -29.56
C ASN A 147 3.53 -1.97 -28.75
N GLU A 148 2.93 -3.02 -29.29
CA GLU A 148 1.97 -3.87 -28.57
C GLU A 148 2.62 -4.51 -27.34
N GLU A 149 3.80 -5.09 -27.49
CA GLU A 149 4.55 -5.67 -26.38
C GLU A 149 4.94 -4.61 -25.33
N ASN A 150 5.38 -3.43 -25.76
CA ASN A 150 5.68 -2.32 -24.86
C ASN A 150 4.44 -1.92 -24.04
N LEU A 151 3.28 -1.82 -24.69
CA LEU A 151 2.01 -1.52 -24.04
C LEU A 151 1.64 -2.58 -22.99
N LYS A 152 1.80 -3.88 -23.31
CA LYS A 152 1.60 -4.97 -22.34
C LYS A 152 2.53 -4.84 -21.13
N VAL A 153 3.81 -4.55 -21.36
CA VAL A 153 4.79 -4.33 -20.28
C VAL A 153 4.39 -3.14 -19.41
N LEU A 154 3.97 -2.02 -20.00
CA LEU A 154 3.50 -0.84 -19.27
C LEU A 154 2.24 -1.15 -18.43
N GLN A 155 1.29 -1.91 -18.98
CA GLN A 155 0.11 -2.37 -18.25
C GLN A 155 0.48 -3.25 -17.06
N LEU A 156 1.39 -4.22 -17.27
CA LEU A 156 1.86 -5.10 -16.20
C LEU A 156 2.57 -4.30 -15.10
N ASN A 157 3.45 -3.37 -15.47
CA ASN A 157 4.15 -2.52 -14.52
C ASN A 157 3.17 -1.68 -13.69
N ARG A 158 2.18 -1.06 -14.34
CA ARG A 158 1.10 -0.35 -13.64
C ARG A 158 0.33 -1.27 -12.71
N GLY A 159 0.01 -2.50 -13.14
CA GLY A 159 -0.65 -3.50 -12.30
C GLY A 159 0.18 -3.88 -11.07
N LEU A 160 1.49 -4.03 -11.24
CA LEU A 160 2.43 -4.32 -10.16
C LEU A 160 2.53 -3.15 -9.17
N HIS A 161 2.61 -1.91 -9.65
CA HIS A 161 2.59 -0.72 -8.79
C HIS A 161 1.29 -0.62 -7.99
N LEU A 162 0.13 -0.82 -8.63
CA LEU A 162 -1.16 -0.82 -7.93
C LEU A 162 -1.22 -1.91 -6.85
N LEU A 163 -0.76 -3.12 -7.17
CA LEU A 163 -0.70 -4.21 -6.20
C LEU A 163 0.26 -3.89 -5.05
N HIS A 164 1.40 -3.27 -5.35
CA HIS A 164 2.37 -2.85 -4.35
C HIS A 164 1.78 -1.80 -3.40
N ASP A 165 1.09 -0.80 -3.94
CA ASP A 165 0.43 0.24 -3.16
C ASP A 165 -0.69 -0.33 -2.31
N GLU A 166 -1.52 -1.22 -2.87
CA GLU A 166 -2.58 -1.92 -2.13
C GLU A 166 -2.01 -2.76 -0.99
N LEU A 167 -0.95 -3.53 -1.26
CA LEU A 167 -0.27 -4.30 -0.23
C LEU A 167 0.27 -3.37 0.84
N ASN A 168 0.98 -2.30 0.49
CA ASN A 168 1.53 -1.37 1.45
C ASN A 168 0.44 -0.70 2.29
N GLU A 169 -0.68 -0.31 1.68
CA GLU A 169 -1.85 0.19 2.38
C GLU A 169 -2.41 -0.86 3.36
N GLN A 170 -2.57 -2.11 2.93
CA GLN A 170 -3.02 -3.20 3.81
C GLN A 170 -2.02 -3.48 4.94
N PHE A 171 -0.72 -3.48 4.67
CA PHE A 171 0.34 -3.65 5.67
C PHE A 171 0.28 -2.53 6.71
N ILE A 172 0.19 -1.27 6.27
CA ILE A 172 0.10 -0.11 7.18
C ILE A 172 -1.21 -0.17 7.97
N ASN A 173 -2.35 -0.37 7.31
CA ASN A 173 -3.65 -0.37 7.97
C ASN A 173 -3.81 -1.54 8.92
N LEU A 174 -3.39 -2.75 8.54
CA LEU A 174 -3.60 -3.92 9.37
C LEU A 174 -2.53 -3.97 10.46
N LEU A 175 -1.24 -3.97 10.14
CA LEU A 175 -0.22 -4.15 11.17
C LEU A 175 -0.07 -2.92 12.06
N LYS A 176 0.02 -1.72 11.48
CA LYS A 176 0.33 -0.53 12.29
C LYS A 176 -0.87 -0.10 13.12
N LYS A 177 -2.05 -0.06 12.52
CA LYS A 177 -3.26 0.36 13.25
C LYS A 177 -3.70 -0.69 14.26
N ASP A 178 -3.74 -1.97 13.88
CA ASP A 178 -4.19 -3.03 14.79
C ASP A 178 -3.21 -3.21 15.96
N SER A 179 -1.90 -3.21 15.68
CA SER A 179 -0.89 -3.24 16.75
C SER A 179 -0.96 -2.01 17.66
N GLN A 180 -1.19 -0.81 17.10
CA GLN A 180 -1.35 0.40 17.91
C GLN A 180 -2.62 0.37 18.75
N VAL A 181 -3.71 -0.18 18.23
CA VAL A 181 -4.97 -0.36 18.98
C VAL A 181 -4.76 -1.38 20.11
N ASP A 182 -4.21 -2.56 19.82
CA ASP A 182 -3.94 -3.56 20.87
C ASP A 182 -2.98 -3.01 21.93
N PHE A 183 -1.90 -2.31 21.53
CA PHE A 183 -0.99 -1.68 22.48
C PHE A 183 -1.70 -0.67 23.39
N ASN A 184 -2.60 0.14 22.83
CA ASN A 184 -3.38 1.09 23.62
C ASN A 184 -4.35 0.37 24.56
N ASP A 185 -5.02 -0.68 24.09
CA ASP A 185 -5.91 -1.50 24.91
C ASP A 185 -5.15 -2.14 26.09
N ARG A 186 -3.95 -2.71 25.83
CA ARG A 186 -3.07 -3.23 26.89
C ARG A 186 -2.68 -2.14 27.90
N LYS A 187 -2.37 -0.92 27.44
CA LYS A 187 -2.04 0.23 28.30
C LYS A 187 -3.23 0.66 29.16
N ILE A 188 -4.43 0.71 28.57
CA ILE A 188 -5.67 1.05 29.27
C ILE A 188 -5.98 -0.03 30.31
N GLU A 189 -5.93 -1.31 29.92
CA GLU A 189 -6.15 -2.44 30.81
C GLU A 189 -5.18 -2.40 31.99
N ASN A 190 -3.89 -2.20 31.73
CA ASN A 190 -2.88 -2.07 32.77
C ASN A 190 -3.17 -0.89 33.72
N THR A 191 -3.54 0.28 33.16
CA THR A 191 -3.92 1.46 33.96
C THR A 191 -5.17 1.17 34.82
N LEU A 192 -6.16 0.47 34.28
CA LEU A 192 -7.36 0.07 35.02
C LEU A 192 -7.04 -0.93 36.12
N LEU A 193 -6.16 -1.90 35.86
CA LEU A 193 -5.66 -2.84 36.87
C LEU A 193 -4.97 -2.08 38.01
N HIS A 194 -4.07 -1.14 37.69
CA HIS A 194 -3.43 -0.29 38.70
C HIS A 194 -4.45 0.53 39.49
N ARG A 195 -5.46 1.13 38.84
CA ARG A 195 -6.53 1.84 39.54
C ARG A 195 -7.33 0.91 40.46
N ASN A 196 -7.67 -0.30 40.00
CA ASN A 196 -8.39 -1.28 40.78
C ASN A 196 -7.61 -1.70 42.04
N ILE A 197 -6.32 -1.97 41.89
CA ILE A 197 -5.41 -2.27 43.01
C ILE A 197 -5.37 -1.09 43.99
N ASN A 198 -5.23 0.14 43.49
CA ASN A 198 -5.22 1.34 44.35
C ASN A 198 -6.54 1.55 45.08
N LEU A 199 -7.69 1.30 44.45
CA LEU A 199 -9.00 1.37 45.10
C LEU A 199 -9.13 0.31 46.20
N LYS A 200 -8.78 -0.95 45.89
CA LYS A 200 -8.75 -2.03 46.89
C LYS A 200 -7.82 -1.71 48.05
N LEU A 201 -6.66 -1.10 47.79
CA LEU A 201 -5.72 -0.67 48.81
C LEU A 201 -6.32 0.43 49.69
N LYS A 202 -6.97 1.44 49.10
CA LYS A 202 -7.66 2.50 49.84
C LYS A 202 -8.82 1.96 50.68
N ASP A 203 -9.62 1.07 50.13
CA ASP A 203 -10.72 0.41 50.85
C ASP A 203 -10.18 -0.44 52.01
N CYS A 204 -9.11 -1.19 51.78
CA CYS A 204 -8.44 -1.97 52.82
C CYS A 204 -7.88 -1.05 53.91
N ASN A 205 -7.18 0.02 53.54
CA ASN A 205 -6.63 0.99 54.48
C ASN A 205 -7.73 1.66 55.32
N ASN A 206 -8.83 2.08 54.69
CA ASN A 206 -9.98 2.65 55.39
C ASN A 206 -10.64 1.64 56.35
N LYS A 207 -10.77 0.39 55.91
CA LYS A 207 -11.32 -0.71 56.73
C LYS A 207 -10.42 -1.03 57.92
N ILE A 208 -9.10 -1.06 57.72
CA ILE A 208 -8.11 -1.24 58.78
C ILE A 208 -8.18 -0.07 59.76
N GLY A 209 -8.17 1.17 59.27
CA GLY A 209 -8.28 2.37 60.10
C GLY A 209 -9.56 2.36 60.93
N THR A 210 -10.70 2.09 60.31
CA THR A 210 -12.00 2.03 61.02
C THR A 210 -12.04 0.90 62.04
N ARG A 211 -11.47 -0.28 61.74
CA ARG A 211 -11.37 -1.39 62.69
C ARG A 211 -10.46 -1.05 63.85
N ILE A 212 -9.23 -0.60 63.61
CA ILE A 212 -8.28 -0.23 64.66
C ILE A 212 -8.82 0.92 65.52
N ILE A 213 -9.40 1.96 64.90
CA ILE A 213 -10.00 3.09 65.64
C ILE A 213 -11.24 2.64 66.40
N GLY A 214 -12.04 1.73 65.83
CA GLY A 214 -13.17 1.11 66.52
C GLY A 214 -12.74 0.29 67.73
N ASP A 215 -11.75 -0.57 67.55
CA ASP A 215 -11.19 -1.45 68.58
C ASP A 215 -10.54 -0.62 69.69
N THR A 216 -9.68 0.34 69.36
CA THR A 216 -9.05 1.25 70.35
C THR A 216 -10.07 2.13 71.07
N ARG A 217 -11.09 2.65 70.39
CA ARG A 217 -12.17 3.41 71.04
C ARG A 217 -13.00 2.53 71.97
N SER A 218 -13.27 1.28 71.57
CA SER A 218 -13.95 0.29 72.40
C SER A 218 -13.12 -0.09 73.62
N ASP A 219 -11.81 -0.29 73.47
CA ASP A 219 -10.88 -0.61 74.56
C ASP A 219 -10.78 0.57 75.55
N ILE A 220 -10.74 1.81 75.05
CA ILE A 220 -10.77 3.02 75.90
C ILE A 220 -12.10 3.10 76.65
N GLU A 221 -13.23 2.88 75.98
CA GLU A 221 -14.54 2.92 76.64
C GLU A 221 -14.68 1.81 77.69
N ASN A 222 -14.14 0.62 77.40
CA ASN A 222 -14.06 -0.47 78.35
C ASN A 222 -13.18 -0.09 79.57
N LEU A 223 -12.01 0.51 79.35
CA LEU A 223 -11.16 1.02 80.42
C LEU A 223 -11.88 2.08 81.27
N ARG A 224 -12.65 2.99 80.65
CA ARG A 224 -13.46 3.99 81.36
C ARG A 224 -14.54 3.33 82.21
N TRP A 225 -15.20 2.31 81.69
CA TRP A 225 -16.21 1.54 82.43
C TRP A 225 -15.62 0.86 83.66
N HIS A 226 -14.45 0.21 83.51
CA HIS A 226 -13.76 -0.41 84.64
C HIS A 226 -13.25 0.60 85.66
N THR A 227 -12.68 1.73 85.21
CA THR A 227 -12.12 2.76 86.10
C THR A 227 -13.20 3.47 86.92
N THR A 228 -14.32 3.84 86.29
CA THR A 228 -15.44 4.48 87.01
C THR A 228 -16.08 3.51 88.01
N ARG A 229 -16.34 2.27 87.59
CA ARG A 229 -16.89 1.24 88.48
C ARG A 229 -15.96 0.94 89.66
N SER A 230 -14.67 0.77 89.41
CA SER A 230 -13.66 0.50 90.46
C SER A 230 -13.48 1.70 91.39
N GLY A 231 -13.45 2.93 90.87
CA GLY A 231 -13.35 4.15 91.67
C GLY A 231 -14.52 4.33 92.64
N VAL A 232 -15.74 4.01 92.21
CA VAL A 232 -16.93 4.02 93.10
C VAL A 232 -16.75 3.01 94.24
N PHE A 233 -16.28 1.80 93.96
CA PHE A 233 -16.01 0.80 95.01
C PHE A 233 -14.91 1.23 95.99
N ALA A 234 -13.84 1.89 95.50
CA ALA A 234 -12.78 2.40 96.36
C ALA A 234 -13.28 3.48 97.33
N VAL A 235 -14.11 4.42 96.85
CA VAL A 235 -14.71 5.47 97.70
C VAL A 235 -15.67 4.85 98.73
N LEU A 236 -16.52 3.91 98.33
CA LEU A 236 -17.40 3.20 99.27
C LEU A 236 -16.60 2.43 100.32
N GLY A 237 -15.53 1.75 99.92
CA GLY A 237 -14.60 1.07 100.83
C GLY A 237 -13.99 2.03 101.84
N LEU A 238 -13.52 3.21 101.40
CA LEU A 238 -12.96 4.24 102.28
C LEU A 238 -13.99 4.70 103.32
N VAL A 239 -15.22 5.00 102.91
CA VAL A 239 -16.30 5.41 103.82
C VAL A 239 -16.60 4.31 104.83
N PHE A 240 -16.69 3.05 104.38
CA PHE A 240 -16.94 1.92 105.26
C PHE A 240 -15.79 1.67 106.25
N PHE A 241 -14.56 1.89 105.81
CA PHE A 241 -13.37 1.76 106.63
C PHE A 241 -13.27 2.87 107.68
N ILE A 242 -13.61 4.11 107.32
CA ILE A 242 -13.72 5.23 108.28
C ILE A 242 -14.81 4.94 109.31
N MET A 243 -15.99 4.47 108.88
CA MET A 243 -17.08 4.13 109.80
C MET A 243 -16.67 2.97 110.72
N SER A 244 -16.10 1.91 110.15
CA SER A 244 -15.58 0.78 110.93
C SER A 244 -14.52 1.24 111.91
N GLY A 245 -13.52 2.01 111.47
CA GLY A 245 -12.47 2.61 112.27
C GLY A 245 -13.01 3.45 113.44
N PHE A 246 -14.00 4.30 113.17
CA PHE A 246 -14.69 5.08 114.20
C PHE A 246 -15.43 4.17 115.20
N ASN A 247 -16.04 3.10 114.72
CA ASN A 247 -16.72 2.11 115.57
C ASN A 247 -15.73 1.28 116.39
N ILE A 248 -14.54 0.89 115.85
CA ILE A 248 -13.47 0.26 116.66
C ILE A 248 -12.90 1.24 117.68
N SER A 249 -12.65 2.48 117.27
CA SER A 249 -12.13 3.50 118.18
C SER A 249 -13.11 3.78 119.33
N LYS A 250 -14.42 3.84 119.05
CA LYS A 250 -15.44 4.01 120.08
C LYS A 250 -15.50 2.85 121.10
N ARG A 251 -15.25 1.60 120.68
CA ARG A 251 -15.17 0.44 121.59
C ARG A 251 -13.83 0.33 122.32
N ILE A 252 -12.72 0.74 121.71
CA ILE A 252 -11.40 0.75 122.37
C ILE A 252 -11.27 1.92 123.36
N SER A 253 -11.87 3.07 123.05
CA SER A 253 -11.87 4.23 123.94
C SER A 253 -12.77 4.06 125.17
N SER A 254 -13.63 3.03 125.21
CA SER A 254 -14.34 2.65 126.44
C SER A 254 -13.56 1.68 127.33
N GLU A 255 -12.39 1.19 126.90
CA GLU A 255 -11.60 0.17 127.63
C GLU A 255 -10.22 0.68 128.10
N ASN A 256 -9.88 1.96 127.89
CA ASN A 256 -8.61 2.53 128.36
C ASN A 256 -8.82 3.75 129.27
N GLU A 257 -9.23 3.47 130.50
CA GLU A 257 -9.16 4.40 131.62
C GLU A 257 -8.47 3.70 132.80
N LYS A 258 -7.11 3.70 132.83
CA LYS A 258 -6.24 4.01 133.99
C LYS A 258 -4.78 3.46 133.87
N PRO A 259 -3.78 4.15 134.47
CA PRO A 259 -2.54 4.54 133.78
C PRO A 259 -1.18 4.19 134.49
N VAL A 260 -0.07 4.35 133.72
CA VAL A 260 1.29 4.88 134.08
C VAL A 260 2.30 4.01 134.86
N GLU A 261 3.57 3.92 134.37
CA GLU A 261 4.84 4.43 134.98
C GLU A 261 6.11 3.91 134.21
N VAL A 262 6.79 4.69 133.34
CA VAL A 262 8.02 5.54 133.47
C VAL A 262 9.27 4.92 134.11
N VAL A 263 10.35 4.68 133.34
CA VAL A 263 11.77 4.79 133.80
C VAL A 263 12.68 5.20 132.63
N LEU A 264 13.41 6.31 132.79
CA LEU A 264 14.57 6.74 131.99
C LEU A 264 15.88 6.31 132.69
N HIS A 265 16.91 5.95 131.93
CA HIS A 265 18.30 5.88 132.40
C HIS A 265 19.23 6.49 131.34
N THR A 266 20.13 7.35 131.81
CA THR A 266 21.14 8.11 131.07
C THR A 266 22.54 7.65 131.45
N ILE A 267 23.49 7.63 130.49
CA ILE A 267 24.91 8.10 130.54
C ILE A 267 25.82 7.29 129.58
N GLU A 268 26.54 8.05 128.74
CA GLU A 268 27.66 7.79 127.77
C GLU A 268 28.96 7.28 128.48
N PRO A 269 30.15 7.00 127.86
CA PRO A 269 30.72 7.48 126.56
C PRO A 269 31.70 6.56 125.75
N GLU A 270 32.22 7.12 124.64
CA GLU A 270 33.56 6.98 123.96
C GLU A 270 34.01 5.62 123.32
N GLU A 271 34.26 5.57 121.99
CA GLU A 271 35.57 5.70 121.24
C GLU A 271 36.39 4.37 121.23
N ASP A 272 37.09 3.85 120.21
CA ASP A 272 37.64 4.29 118.92
C ASP A 272 38.31 3.07 118.20
N HIS A 273 38.67 3.24 116.91
CA HIS A 273 39.62 2.54 116.02
C HIS A 273 39.36 1.07 115.64
N GLY A 274 39.58 0.58 114.42
CA GLY A 274 40.32 0.98 113.19
C GLY A 274 40.35 -0.31 112.34
N ALA A 275 40.69 -0.41 111.06
CA ALA A 275 41.37 0.42 110.07
C ALA A 275 40.91 -0.16 108.69
N GLU A 276 40.76 0.67 107.64
CA GLU A 276 41.75 0.81 106.53
C GLU A 276 42.00 -0.52 105.79
N ASP A 277 42.09 -0.64 104.48
CA ASP A 277 42.10 0.22 103.30
C ASP A 277 42.02 -0.82 102.13
N GLU A 278 41.83 -0.53 100.85
CA GLU A 278 42.35 0.55 100.06
C GLU A 278 41.61 0.59 98.71
N MET A 279 41.45 1.81 98.21
CA MET A 279 41.17 2.18 96.81
C MET A 279 42.14 1.48 95.83
N SER A 280 41.85 1.34 94.53
CA SER A 280 41.99 2.47 93.60
C SER A 280 41.58 2.07 92.18
N GLU A 281 41.00 3.06 91.50
CA GLU A 281 40.93 3.31 90.04
C GLU A 281 40.24 2.31 89.09
#